data_AF-A0A7C5NI81-F1
#
_entry.id   AF-A0A7C5NI81-F1
#
_cell.length_a   1.000
_cell.length_b   1.000
_cell.length_c   1.000
_cell.angle_alpha   90.00
_cell.angle_beta   90.00
_cell.angle_gamma   90.00
#
_symmetry.space_group_name_H-M   'P 1'
#
loop_
_entity.id
_entity.type
_entity.pdbx_description
1 polymer ?
#
loop_
_entity_poly.entity_id
_entity_poly.type
_entity_poly.pdbx_seq_one_letter_code
_entity_poly.pdbx_strand_id
1 'polypeptide(L)'
;MQDFIKNIEKFNQRLNSVKLPGKDAQYQMAPPGRPHDYPKHNNFKLAAVSLLLFNKQNEIYFPLIQRTKNNFNDKHKGQISLPGGKFDDSDHDLYYCALRELEEELGVEKHKIKPVGSLTELFIPVSNFKVHP
;
A
#
# COMPACT_ATOMS: atom_id res chain seq x y z
N MET A 1 0.15 23.86 -8.39
CA MET A 1 1.23 23.32 -7.51
C MET A 1 1.01 23.68 -6.04
N GLN A 2 0.83 24.95 -5.67
CA GLN A 2 0.58 25.35 -4.28
C GLN A 2 -0.68 24.68 -3.69
N ASP A 3 -1.76 24.57 -4.46
CA ASP A 3 -2.99 23.90 -4.01
C ASP A 3 -2.80 22.41 -3.73
N PHE A 4 -1.98 21.72 -4.54
CA PHE A 4 -1.64 20.31 -4.30
C PHE A 4 -0.92 20.14 -2.96
N ILE A 5 0.13 20.92 -2.71
CA ILE A 5 0.91 20.85 -1.47
C ILE A 5 -0.01 21.11 -0.27
N LYS A 6 -0.82 22.17 -0.33
CA LYS A 6 -1.80 22.50 0.72
C LYS A 6 -2.81 21.37 0.96
N ASN A 7 -3.27 20.71 -0.09
CA ASN A 7 -4.19 19.57 0.03
C ASN A 7 -3.51 18.35 0.66
N ILE A 8 -2.27 18.05 0.30
CA ILE A 8 -1.48 16.97 0.92
C ILE A 8 -1.21 17.27 2.41
N GLU A 9 -0.88 18.51 2.77
CA GLU A 9 -0.69 18.91 4.17
C GLU A 9 -1.98 18.76 4.99
N LYS A 10 -3.12 19.21 4.46
CA LYS A 10 -4.43 19.00 5.10
C LYS A 10 -4.77 17.52 5.24
N PHE A 11 -4.50 16.72 4.21
CA PHE A 11 -4.70 15.28 4.26
C PHE A 11 -3.83 14.64 5.34
N ASN A 12 -2.56 15.01 5.41
CA ASN A 12 -1.63 14.56 6.45
C ASN A 12 -2.11 14.91 7.86
N GLN A 13 -2.56 16.15 8.08
CA GLN A 13 -3.11 16.59 9.36
C GLN A 13 -4.35 15.76 9.75
N ARG A 14 -5.25 15.48 8.80
CA ARG A 14 -6.42 14.64 9.05
C ARG A 14 -6.03 13.21 9.37
N LEU A 15 -5.13 12.63 8.56
CA LEU A 15 -4.64 11.27 8.74
C LEU A 15 -4.10 11.02 10.15
N ASN A 16 -3.39 12.00 10.71
CA ASN A 16 -2.81 11.91 12.05
C ASN A 16 -3.73 12.38 13.20
N SER A 17 -4.84 13.05 12.91
CA SER A 17 -5.76 13.58 13.94
C SER A 17 -6.98 12.71 14.18
N VAL A 18 -7.26 11.73 13.30
CA VAL A 18 -8.37 10.80 13.46
C VAL A 18 -7.89 9.38 13.69
N LYS A 19 -8.65 8.61 14.48
CA LYS A 19 -8.49 7.16 14.52
C LYS A 19 -8.90 6.60 13.15
N LEU A 20 -8.00 5.86 12.52
CA LEU A 20 -8.31 5.19 11.25
C LEU A 20 -9.47 4.20 11.45
N PRO A 21 -10.41 4.09 10.49
CA PRO A 21 -11.54 3.18 10.59
C PRO A 21 -11.11 1.70 10.59
N GLY A 22 -9.90 1.42 10.07
CA GLY A 22 -9.27 0.12 10.16
C GLY A 22 -10.12 -1.02 9.65
N LYS A 23 -10.32 -2.05 10.48
CA LYS A 23 -11.03 -3.28 10.12
C LYS A 23 -12.45 -3.01 9.65
N ASP A 24 -13.15 -2.04 10.22
CA ASP A 24 -14.54 -1.75 9.85
C ASP A 24 -14.64 -1.32 8.38
N ALA A 25 -13.74 -0.44 7.93
CA ALA A 25 -13.66 -0.04 6.52
C ALA A 25 -13.16 -1.20 5.62
N GLN A 26 -12.20 -1.99 6.09
CA GLN A 26 -11.69 -3.14 5.34
C GLN A 26 -12.79 -4.20 5.11
N TYR A 27 -13.66 -4.44 6.09
CA TYR A 27 -14.78 -5.38 5.99
C TYR A 27 -15.88 -4.84 5.08
N GLN A 28 -16.18 -3.54 5.14
CA GLN A 28 -17.12 -2.92 4.21
C GLN A 28 -16.69 -3.07 2.74
N MET A 29 -15.38 -3.04 2.47
CA MET A 29 -14.81 -3.19 1.13
C MET A 29 -14.44 -4.65 0.78
N ALA A 30 -14.65 -5.60 1.69
CA ALA A 30 -14.29 -6.99 1.47
C ALA A 30 -15.30 -7.67 0.53
N PRO A 31 -14.85 -8.60 -0.33
CA PRO A 31 -15.77 -9.42 -1.11
C PRO A 31 -16.63 -10.29 -0.18
N PRO A 32 -17.87 -10.64 -0.59
CA PRO A 32 -18.73 -11.54 0.17
C PRO A 32 -18.02 -12.86 0.51
N GLY A 33 -18.18 -13.33 1.75
CA GLY A 33 -17.58 -14.59 2.21
C GLY A 33 -16.10 -14.49 2.61
N ARG A 34 -15.49 -13.30 2.67
CA ARG A 34 -14.15 -13.14 3.24
C ARG A 34 -14.15 -13.55 4.72
N PRO A 35 -13.25 -14.46 5.16
CA PRO A 35 -13.11 -14.76 6.59
C PRO A 35 -12.71 -13.50 7.36
N HIS A 36 -13.38 -13.26 8.48
CA HIS A 36 -13.09 -12.13 9.38
C HIS A 36 -12.08 -12.52 10.46
N ASP A 37 -11.93 -13.82 10.72
CA ASP A 37 -10.96 -14.33 11.66
C ASP A 37 -9.57 -14.37 11.04
N TYR A 38 -8.70 -13.51 11.57
CA TYR A 38 -7.29 -13.53 11.27
C TYR A 38 -6.62 -14.69 12.01
N PRO A 39 -5.60 -15.34 11.41
CA PRO A 39 -4.86 -16.38 12.10
C PRO A 39 -4.29 -15.85 13.42
N LYS A 40 -4.47 -16.61 14.50
CA LYS A 40 -3.88 -16.31 15.83
C LYS A 40 -2.36 -16.55 15.89
N HIS A 41 -1.77 -17.02 14.79
CA HIS A 41 -0.34 -17.28 14.69
C HIS A 41 0.38 -16.12 14.00
N ASN A 42 1.61 -15.86 14.43
CA ASN A 42 2.47 -14.81 13.86
C ASN A 42 3.26 -15.26 12.64
N ASN A 43 2.91 -16.41 12.04
CA ASN A 43 3.58 -16.94 10.84
C ASN A 43 2.99 -16.34 9.56
N PHE A 44 3.28 -15.07 9.29
CA PHE A 44 2.89 -14.36 8.08
C PHE A 44 4.10 -13.67 7.44
N LYS A 45 4.02 -13.43 6.13
CA LYS A 45 5.01 -12.62 5.42
C LYS A 45 4.62 -11.15 5.50
N LEU A 46 5.60 -10.28 5.69
CA LEU A 46 5.37 -8.83 5.62
C LEU A 46 5.43 -8.35 4.17
N ALA A 47 4.62 -7.36 3.85
CA ALA A 47 4.63 -6.65 2.59
C ALA A 47 4.25 -5.18 2.81
N ALA A 48 4.75 -4.30 1.95
CA ALA A 48 4.37 -2.90 1.93
C ALA A 48 3.79 -2.52 0.57
N VAL A 49 2.76 -1.67 0.56
CA VAL A 49 2.15 -1.14 -0.65
C VAL A 49 2.06 0.38 -0.56
N SER A 50 2.05 1.06 -1.70
CA SER A 50 2.09 2.52 -1.75
C SER A 50 0.87 3.12 -2.44
N LEU A 51 0.26 4.11 -1.81
CA LEU A 51 -0.63 5.05 -2.47
C LEU A 51 0.18 6.31 -2.86
N LEU A 52 0.92 6.24 -3.98
CA LEU A 52 1.74 7.35 -4.44
C LEU A 52 0.88 8.48 -5.01
N LEU A 53 0.68 9.55 -4.26
CA LEU A 53 -0.09 10.72 -4.68
C LEU A 53 0.78 11.69 -5.49
N PHE A 54 0.33 12.06 -6.69
CA PHE A 54 1.01 13.04 -7.52
C PHE A 54 0.02 14.01 -8.18
N ASN A 55 0.50 15.21 -8.46
CA ASN A 55 -0.27 16.24 -9.16
C ASN A 55 -0.16 16.05 -10.67
N LYS A 56 -1.31 15.96 -11.35
CA LYS A 56 -1.39 16.05 -12.80
C LYS A 56 -2.55 16.98 -13.15
N GLN A 57 -2.26 18.06 -13.88
CA GLN A 57 -3.27 19.04 -14.31
C GLN A 57 -4.13 19.61 -13.15
N ASN A 58 -3.51 19.85 -11.99
CA ASN A 58 -4.15 20.34 -10.76
C ASN A 58 -5.14 19.37 -10.07
N GLU A 59 -5.10 18.09 -10.44
CA GLU A 59 -5.82 17.05 -9.72
C GLU A 59 -4.84 16.03 -9.11
N ILE A 60 -5.33 15.33 -8.08
CA ILE A 60 -4.57 14.28 -7.39
C ILE A 60 -4.80 12.97 -8.11
N TYR A 61 -3.73 12.35 -8.58
CA TYR A 61 -3.72 11.02 -9.17
C TYR A 61 -2.85 10.09 -8.32
N PHE A 62 -3.06 8.79 -8.51
CA PHE A 62 -2.15 7.74 -8.02
C PHE A 62 -2.02 6.65 -9.08
N PRO A 63 -0.85 6.01 -9.18
CA PRO A 63 -0.64 4.94 -10.14
C PRO A 63 -1.24 3.63 -9.64
N LEU A 64 -1.69 2.82 -10.59
CA LEU A 64 -2.00 1.41 -10.39
C LEU A 64 -1.11 0.61 -11.33
N ILE A 65 -0.75 -0.60 -10.91
CA ILE A 65 0.02 -1.54 -11.73
C ILE A 65 -0.85 -2.74 -12.09
N GLN A 66 -0.52 -3.39 -13.20
CA GLN A 66 -1.01 -4.73 -13.47
C GLN A 66 0.09 -5.74 -13.14
N ARG A 67 -0.18 -6.65 -12.22
CA ARG A 67 0.79 -7.68 -11.82
C ARG A 67 1.11 -8.60 -13.00
N THR A 68 2.37 -9.01 -13.12
CA THR A 68 2.80 -9.91 -14.22
C THR A 68 1.99 -11.20 -14.24
N LYS A 69 1.65 -11.68 -15.45
CA LYS A 69 0.93 -12.95 -15.64
C LYS A 69 1.84 -14.17 -15.62
N ASN A 70 3.16 -13.97 -15.77
CA ASN A 70 4.13 -15.04 -15.98
C ASN A 70 4.70 -15.62 -14.68
N ASN A 71 4.38 -15.02 -13.51
CA ASN A 71 4.78 -15.57 -12.22
C ASN A 71 3.74 -16.58 -11.74
N PHE A 72 3.97 -17.87 -12.00
CA PHE A 72 3.03 -18.93 -11.63
C PHE A 72 2.80 -19.06 -10.12
N ASN A 73 3.76 -18.64 -9.30
CA ASN A 73 3.69 -18.68 -7.84
C ASN A 73 2.94 -17.48 -7.24
N ASP A 74 2.66 -16.45 -8.05
CA ASP A 74 1.87 -15.31 -7.62
C ASP A 74 0.37 -15.61 -7.70
N LYS A 75 -0.27 -15.63 -6.53
CA LYS A 75 -1.72 -15.85 -6.37
C LYS A 75 -2.56 -14.67 -6.88
N HIS A 76 -1.92 -13.53 -7.15
CA HIS A 76 -2.52 -12.30 -7.64
C HIS A 76 -2.09 -11.93 -9.07
N LYS A 77 -1.43 -12.85 -9.79
CA LYS A 77 -0.95 -12.59 -11.16
C LYS A 77 -2.04 -12.03 -12.08
N GLY A 78 -1.72 -11.01 -12.87
CA GLY A 78 -2.63 -10.34 -13.79
C GLY A 78 -3.64 -9.37 -13.17
N GLN A 79 -3.75 -9.30 -11.84
CA GLN A 79 -4.65 -8.38 -11.14
C GLN A 79 -4.12 -6.93 -11.19
N ILE A 80 -5.05 -5.97 -11.08
CA ILE A 80 -4.71 -4.57 -10.82
C ILE A 80 -4.40 -4.43 -9.33
N SER A 81 -3.30 -3.76 -8.99
CA SER A 81 -2.90 -3.52 -7.60
C SER A 81 -2.28 -2.14 -7.43
N LEU A 82 -2.19 -1.70 -6.17
CA LEU A 82 -1.23 -0.68 -5.79
C LEU A 82 0.20 -1.21 -6.04
N PRO A 83 1.16 -0.32 -6.33
CA PRO A 83 2.57 -0.67 -6.31
C PRO A 83 3.00 -1.18 -4.94
N GLY A 84 3.92 -2.13 -4.90
CA GLY A 84 4.41 -2.71 -3.66
C GLY A 84 4.69 -4.20 -3.74
N GLY A 85 5.29 -4.71 -2.68
CA GLY A 85 5.80 -6.06 -2.67
C GLY A 85 6.20 -6.54 -1.28
N LYS A 86 6.92 -7.66 -1.29
CA LYS A 86 7.31 -8.38 -0.08
C LYS A 86 8.46 -7.64 0.61
N PHE A 87 8.42 -7.58 1.94
CA PHE A 87 9.55 -7.14 2.75
C PHE A 87 10.74 -8.09 2.57
N ASP A 88 11.89 -7.54 2.21
CA ASP A 88 13.14 -8.25 2.00
C ASP A 88 14.08 -8.04 3.20
N ASP A 89 15.02 -8.97 3.43
CA ASP A 89 15.97 -8.88 4.54
C ASP A 89 16.94 -7.69 4.38
N SER A 90 17.06 -7.16 3.16
CA SER A 90 17.81 -5.94 2.86
C SER A 90 17.03 -4.64 3.17
N ASP A 91 15.72 -4.71 3.40
CA ASP A 91 14.91 -3.55 3.73
C ASP A 91 15.13 -3.15 5.19
N HIS A 92 15.43 -1.87 5.43
CA HIS A 92 15.61 -1.36 6.79
C HIS A 92 14.30 -1.42 7.60
N ASP A 93 13.20 -1.05 6.95
CA ASP A 93 11.85 -1.11 7.51
C ASP A 93 10.82 -1.19 6.36
N LEU A 94 9.53 -1.24 6.72
CA LEU A 94 8.43 -1.34 5.75
C LEU A 94 8.31 -0.11 4.85
N TYR A 95 8.75 1.07 5.30
CA TYR A 95 8.77 2.26 4.47
C TYR A 95 9.86 2.17 3.39
N TYR A 96 11.06 1.70 3.75
CA TYR A 96 12.13 1.43 2.78
C TYR A 96 11.75 0.33 1.79
N CYS A 97 11.02 -0.71 2.24
CA CYS A 97 10.41 -1.70 1.35
C CYS A 97 9.47 -1.04 0.32
N ALA A 98 8.54 -0.20 0.77
CA ALA A 98 7.62 0.52 -0.12
C ALA A 98 8.36 1.42 -1.13
N LEU A 99 9.41 2.12 -0.69
CA LEU A 99 10.25 2.94 -1.57
C LEU A 99 11.03 2.12 -2.60
N ARG A 100 11.59 0.97 -2.19
CA ARG A 100 12.28 0.04 -3.09
C ARG A 100 11.34 -0.46 -4.18
N GLU A 101 10.17 -0.94 -3.80
CA GLU A 101 9.18 -1.45 -4.75
C GLU A 101 8.67 -0.36 -5.70
N LEU A 102 8.44 0.87 -5.23
CA LEU A 102 8.10 2.00 -6.11
C LEU A 102 9.19 2.31 -7.14
N GLU A 103 10.46 2.22 -6.75
CA GLU A 103 11.58 2.43 -7.66
C GLU A 103 11.69 1.27 -8.68
N GLU A 104 11.56 0.03 -8.24
CA GLU A 104 11.63 -1.16 -9.10
C GLU A 104 10.46 -1.25 -10.10
N GLU A 105 9.24 -0.97 -9.65
CA GLU A 105 8.02 -1.15 -10.47
C GLU A 105 7.69 0.07 -11.34
N LEU A 106 7.99 1.29 -10.87
CA LEU A 106 7.61 2.54 -11.56
C LEU A 106 8.81 3.41 -11.96
N GLY A 107 10.03 3.08 -11.54
CA GLY A 107 11.21 3.91 -11.81
C GLY A 107 11.22 5.25 -11.08
N VAL A 108 10.42 5.40 -10.01
CA VAL A 108 10.35 6.66 -9.26
C VAL A 108 11.53 6.73 -8.29
N GLU A 109 12.37 7.76 -8.46
CA GLU A 109 13.52 7.97 -7.59
C GLU A 109 13.09 8.21 -6.13
N LYS A 110 13.60 7.37 -5.22
CA LYS A 110 13.23 7.35 -3.79
C LYS A 110 13.31 8.73 -3.12
N HIS A 111 14.31 9.53 -3.45
CA HIS A 111 14.55 10.85 -2.85
C HIS A 111 13.55 11.93 -3.28
N LYS A 112 12.71 11.67 -4.30
CA LYS A 112 11.62 12.56 -4.73
C LYS A 112 10.32 12.29 -3.97
N ILE A 113 10.24 11.20 -3.23
CA ILE A 113 9.04 10.78 -2.50
C ILE A 113 9.09 11.38 -1.09
N LYS A 114 7.96 11.95 -0.66
CA LYS A 114 7.79 12.46 0.72
C LYS A 114 6.77 11.58 1.45
N PRO A 115 7.09 11.08 2.66
CA PRO A 115 6.14 10.33 3.45
C PRO A 115 5.01 11.25 3.92
N VAL A 116 3.77 10.75 3.81
CA VAL A 116 2.58 11.41 4.36
C VAL A 116 2.16 10.70 5.65
N GLY A 117 1.98 9.39 5.59
CA GLY A 117 1.69 8.54 6.74
C GLY A 117 1.32 7.13 6.29
N SER A 118 0.93 6.29 7.24
CA SER A 118 0.54 4.90 7.01
C SER A 118 -0.95 4.66 7.29
N LEU A 119 -1.54 3.66 6.65
CA LEU A 119 -2.90 3.22 6.92
C LEU A 119 -2.94 1.98 7.81
N THR A 120 -4.15 1.51 8.13
CA THR A 120 -4.32 0.30 8.93
C THR A 120 -3.88 -0.93 8.13
N GLU A 121 -2.99 -1.72 8.72
CA GLU A 121 -2.53 -3.00 8.20
C GLU A 121 -3.68 -3.95 7.85
N LEU A 122 -3.49 -4.76 6.82
CA LEU A 122 -4.48 -5.70 6.31
C LEU A 122 -3.83 -7.05 6.05
N PHE A 123 -4.41 -8.12 6.60
CA PHE A 123 -3.96 -9.47 6.29
C PHE A 123 -4.73 -10.08 5.11
N ILE A 124 -3.99 -10.75 4.23
CA ILE A 124 -4.45 -11.34 2.98
C ILE A 124 -4.36 -12.88 3.12
N PRO A 125 -5.47 -13.57 3.41
CA PRO A 125 -5.45 -15.01 3.70
C PRO A 125 -4.92 -15.86 2.56
N VAL A 126 -5.30 -15.52 1.32
CA VAL A 126 -4.92 -16.31 0.14
C VAL A 126 -3.41 -16.38 -0.03
N SER A 127 -2.66 -15.33 0.31
CA SER A 127 -1.21 -15.23 0.10
C SER A 127 -0.38 -15.28 1.39
N ASN A 128 -1.04 -15.30 2.56
CA ASN A 128 -0.42 -15.27 3.89
C ASN A 128 0.48 -14.04 4.12
N PHE A 129 0.03 -12.89 3.62
CA PHE A 129 0.72 -11.61 3.80
C PHE A 129 -0.01 -10.72 4.78
N LYS A 130 0.76 -10.03 5.62
CA LYS A 130 0.33 -8.87 6.39
C LYS A 130 0.85 -7.63 5.67
N VAL A 131 -0.07 -6.92 5.01
CA VAL A 131 0.23 -5.77 4.15
C VAL A 131 0.15 -4.49 4.96
N HIS A 132 1.18 -3.66 4.83
CA HIS A 132 1.30 -2.33 5.41
C HIS A 132 1.14 -1.27 4.30
N PRO A 133 0.02 -0.53 4.26
CA PRO A 133 -0.21 0.54 3.29
C PRO A 133 0.25 1.92 3.78
#